data_AF-A0A4Y2RST0-F1
#
_entry.id   AF-A0A4Y2RST0-F1
#
_cell.length_a   1.000
_cell.length_b   1.000
_cell.length_c   1.000
_cell.angle_alpha   90.00
_cell.angle_beta   90.00
_cell.angle_gamma   90.00
#
_symmetry.space_group_name_H-M   'P 1'
#
loop_
_entity.id
_entity.type
_entity.pdbx_description
1 polymer ?
#
loop_
_entity_poly.entity_id
_entity_poly.type
_entity_poly.pdbx_seq_one_letter_code
_entity_poly.pdbx_strand_id
1 'polypeptide(L)'
;MHLASLIGFVKWCVIAMVLANFNPFVALRMNTPAIFIWMTQNKLYACLMVFFLSNTIEGQLISTGAFEIIFNDVPVWSKIETGRIPSPPELFQIIEDNSFFRDTNPSSLRL
;
A
#
# COMPACT_ATOMS: atom_id res chain seq x y z
N MET A 1 -0.24 1.53 5.30
CA MET A 1 0.61 2.73 5.12
C MET A 1 2.12 2.42 5.09
N HIS A 2 2.68 1.62 6.02
CA HIS A 2 4.14 1.41 6.11
C HIS A 2 4.80 0.75 4.89
N LEU A 3 4.11 -0.16 4.17
CA LEU A 3 4.68 -0.85 3.00
C LEU A 3 4.93 0.10 1.81
N ALA A 4 4.03 1.03 1.56
CA ALA A 4 4.19 2.02 0.49
C ALA A 4 5.36 2.98 0.80
N SER A 5 5.48 3.43 2.05
CA SER A 5 6.60 4.26 2.51
C SER A 5 7.95 3.55 2.38
N LEU A 6 8.00 2.23 2.64
CA LEU A 6 9.21 1.42 2.47
C LEU A 6 9.66 1.37 1.00
N ILE A 7 8.72 1.21 0.06
CA ILE A 7 9.03 1.18 -1.38
C ILE A 7 9.59 2.52 -1.84
N GLY A 8 9.02 3.63 -1.35
CA GLY A 8 9.55 4.97 -1.59
C GLY A 8 10.99 5.13 -1.11
N PHE A 9 11.32 4.61 0.08
CA PHE A 9 12.69 4.63 0.59
C PHE A 9 13.64 3.77 -0.25
N VAL A 10 13.24 2.53 -0.58
CA VAL A 10 14.04 1.61 -1.41
C VAL A 10 14.31 2.20 -2.80
N LYS A 11 13.32 2.86 -3.42
CA LYS A 11 13.46 3.58 -4.69
C LYS A 11 14.61 4.58 -4.65
N TRP A 12 14.66 5.42 -3.63
CA TRP A 12 15.73 6.42 -3.47
C TRP A 12 17.09 5.76 -3.21
N CYS A 13 17.16 4.68 -2.44
CA CYS A 13 18.39 3.93 -2.25
C CYS A 13 18.93 3.32 -3.55
N VAL A 14 18.05 2.72 -4.37
CA VAL A 14 18.44 2.12 -5.67
C VAL A 14 18.91 3.19 -6.64
N ILE A 15 18.21 4.32 -6.74
CA ILE A 15 18.62 5.45 -7.59
C ILE A 15 20.00 5.97 -7.16
N ALA A 16 20.20 6.21 -5.86
CA ALA A 16 21.49 6.68 -5.33
C ALA A 16 22.63 5.70 -5.65
N MET A 17 22.37 4.40 -5.52
CA MET A 17 23.32 3.34 -5.81
C MET A 17 23.73 3.30 -7.29
N VAL A 18 22.76 3.39 -8.21
CA VAL A 18 22.99 3.42 -9.66
C VAL A 18 23.79 4.67 -10.07
N LEU A 19 23.47 5.84 -9.49
CA LEU A 19 24.19 7.09 -9.75
C LEU A 19 25.62 7.05 -9.20
N ALA A 20 25.82 6.52 -7.98
CA ALA A 20 27.13 6.35 -7.36
C ALA A 20 27.97 5.24 -8.02
N ASN A 21 27.40 4.46 -8.95
CA ASN A 21 28.02 3.31 -9.57
C ASN A 21 28.52 2.27 -8.55
N PHE A 22 27.86 2.23 -7.39
CA PHE A 22 28.19 1.31 -6.31
C PHE A 22 27.54 -0.04 -6.59
N ASN A 23 28.35 -1.10 -6.66
CA ASN A 23 27.86 -2.44 -6.94
C ASN A 23 27.87 -3.30 -5.67
N PRO A 24 26.72 -3.48 -4.99
CA PRO A 24 26.65 -4.23 -3.75
C PRO A 24 26.90 -5.73 -3.95
N PHE A 25 26.64 -6.26 -5.16
CA PHE A 25 26.81 -7.69 -5.45
C PHE A 25 28.28 -8.09 -5.38
N VAL A 26 29.20 -7.21 -5.79
CA VAL A 26 30.65 -7.44 -5.67
C VAL A 26 31.07 -7.48 -4.20
N ALA A 27 30.53 -6.58 -3.37
CA ALA A 27 30.80 -6.57 -1.92
C ALA A 27 30.29 -7.85 -1.23
N LEU A 28 29.20 -8.43 -1.74
CA LEU A 28 28.63 -9.69 -1.28
C LEU A 28 29.27 -10.95 -1.92
N ARG A 29 30.33 -10.79 -2.74
CA ARG A 29 30.98 -11.87 -3.53
C ARG A 29 30.01 -12.65 -4.43
N MET A 30 28.95 -11.99 -4.90
CA MET A 30 27.97 -12.54 -5.82
C MET A 30 28.21 -12.02 -7.24
N ASN A 31 27.87 -12.83 -8.25
CA ASN A 31 27.87 -12.36 -9.63
C ASN A 31 26.85 -11.23 -9.79
N THR A 32 27.26 -10.16 -10.47
CA THR A 32 26.38 -9.02 -10.72
C THR A 32 25.33 -9.42 -11.76
N PRO A 33 24.03 -9.26 -11.46
CA PRO A 33 22.98 -9.62 -12.41
C PRO A 33 23.00 -8.70 -13.63
N ALA A 34 22.61 -9.24 -14.79
CA ALA A 34 22.63 -8.52 -16.07
C ALA A 34 21.79 -7.23 -16.05
N ILE A 35 20.64 -7.23 -15.35
CA ILE A 35 19.81 -6.04 -15.13
C ILE A 35 20.63 -4.94 -14.46
N PHE A 36 21.43 -5.27 -13.44
CA PHE A 36 22.20 -4.27 -12.69
C PHE A 36 23.35 -3.71 -13.53
N ILE A 37 24.01 -4.55 -14.34
CA ILE A 37 25.03 -4.12 -15.30
C ILE A 37 24.41 -3.16 -16.33
N TRP A 38 23.23 -3.48 -16.85
CA TRP A 38 22.53 -2.60 -17.78
C TRP A 38 22.15 -1.26 -17.13
N MET A 39 21.70 -1.28 -15.86
CA MET A 39 21.35 -0.07 -15.12
C MET A 39 22.55 0.86 -14.93
N THR A 40 23.73 0.32 -14.59
CA THR A 40 24.94 1.14 -14.40
C THR A 40 25.51 1.66 -15.72
N GLN A 41 25.27 0.97 -16.84
CA GLN A 41 25.59 1.46 -18.19
C GLN A 41 24.64 2.57 -18.66
N ASN A 42 23.36 2.49 -18.31
CA ASN A 42 22.31 3.41 -18.77
C ASN A 42 21.67 4.18 -17.60
N LYS A 43 22.49 4.88 -16.80
CA LYS A 43 22.08 5.48 -15.52
C LYS A 43 20.82 6.35 -15.60
N LEU A 44 20.76 7.26 -16.57
CA LEU A 44 19.61 8.17 -16.75
C LEU A 44 18.31 7.40 -17.03
N TYR A 45 18.35 6.49 -18.01
CA TYR A 45 17.19 5.65 -18.36
C TYR A 45 16.77 4.74 -17.21
N ALA A 46 17.74 4.11 -16.54
CA ALA A 46 17.50 3.23 -15.40
C ALA A 46 16.86 3.99 -14.22
N CYS A 47 17.37 5.18 -13.88
CA CYS A 47 16.81 5.99 -12.80
C CYS A 47 15.37 6.43 -13.12
N LEU A 48 15.11 6.87 -14.35
CA LEU A 48 13.75 7.23 -14.79
C LEU A 48 12.81 6.03 -14.73
N MET A 49 13.24 4.88 -15.24
CA MET A 49 12.45 3.65 -15.21
C MET A 49 12.10 3.25 -13.77
N VAL A 50 13.10 3.16 -12.89
CA VAL A 50 12.91 2.83 -11.46
C VAL A 50 11.97 3.83 -10.81
N PHE A 51 12.15 5.13 -11.06
CA PHE A 51 11.29 6.17 -10.50
C PHE A 51 9.82 6.01 -10.94
N PHE A 52 9.56 5.87 -12.24
CA PHE A 52 8.20 5.73 -12.74
C PHE A 52 7.54 4.41 -12.33
N LEU A 53 8.27 3.30 -12.39
CA LEU A 53 7.72 1.99 -12.03
C LEU A 53 7.41 1.92 -10.53
N SER A 54 8.34 2.38 -9.68
CA SER A 54 8.11 2.43 -8.24
C SER A 54 6.99 3.40 -7.88
N ASN A 55 6.88 4.57 -8.51
CA ASN A 55 5.74 5.48 -8.27
C ASN A 55 4.40 4.86 -8.69
N THR A 56 4.38 4.09 -9.77
CA THR A 56 3.17 3.37 -10.20
C THR A 56 2.77 2.33 -9.16
N ILE A 57 3.73 1.53 -8.68
CA ILE A 57 3.52 0.51 -7.66
C ILE A 57 3.13 1.14 -6.31
N GLU A 58 3.80 2.20 -5.88
CA GLU A 58 3.46 2.97 -4.68
C GLU A 58 2.04 3.53 -4.77
N GLY A 59 1.65 4.09 -5.92
CA GLY A 59 0.30 4.58 -6.16
C GLY A 59 -0.75 3.47 -6.03
N GLN A 60 -0.48 2.30 -6.62
CA GLN A 60 -1.34 1.12 -6.49
C GLN A 60 -1.38 0.57 -5.05
N LEU A 61 -0.31 0.72 -4.28
CA LEU A 61 -0.25 0.23 -2.89
C LEU A 61 -0.85 1.18 -1.86
N ILE A 62 -0.81 2.49 -2.12
CA ILE A 62 -1.56 3.48 -1.35
C ILE A 62 -3.04 3.35 -1.67
N SER A 63 -3.36 3.09 -2.93
CA SER A 63 -4.71 2.91 -3.44
C SER A 63 -5.04 1.42 -3.66
N THR A 64 -4.60 0.49 -2.80
CA THR A 64 -4.83 -0.98 -2.96
C THR A 64 -6.30 -1.38 -3.09
N GLY A 65 -7.23 -0.43 -3.14
CA GLY A 65 -8.63 -0.67 -3.36
C GLY A 65 -9.25 -1.42 -2.20
N ALA A 66 -8.59 -1.39 -1.03
CA ALA A 66 -9.17 -1.74 0.25
C ALA A 66 -10.35 -0.80 0.48
N PHE A 67 -11.54 -1.34 0.34
CA PHE A 67 -12.78 -0.63 0.63
C PHE A 67 -13.18 -1.06 2.04
N GLU A 68 -13.11 -0.10 2.97
CA GLU A 68 -13.41 -0.32 4.37
C GLU A 68 -14.51 0.65 4.78
N ILE A 69 -15.54 0.12 5.47
CA ILE A 69 -16.60 0.93 6.05
C ILE A 69 -16.35 0.94 7.55
N ILE A 70 -16.18 2.15 8.10
CA ILE A 70 -15.97 2.39 9.52
C ILE A 70 -17.17 3.16 10.04
N PHE A 71 -17.77 2.68 11.13
CA PHE A 71 -18.88 3.34 11.80
C PHE A 71 -18.53 3.56 13.26
N ASN A 72 -18.47 4.83 13.71
CA ASN A 72 -18.09 5.22 15.07
C ASN A 72 -16.83 4.48 15.58
N ASP A 73 -15.75 4.51 14.80
CA ASP A 73 -14.46 3.89 15.12
C ASP A 73 -14.45 2.35 15.19
N VAL A 74 -15.55 1.68 14.80
CA VAL A 74 -15.60 0.22 14.64
C VAL A 74 -15.56 -0.14 13.14
N PRO A 75 -14.60 -0.98 12.69
CA PRO A 75 -14.60 -1.48 11.32
C PRO A 75 -15.75 -2.48 11.14
N VAL A 76 -16.73 -2.13 10.31
CA VAL A 76 -17.93 -2.96 10.08
C VAL A 76 -17.85 -3.78 8.80
N TRP A 77 -16.97 -3.38 7.87
CA TRP A 77 -16.70 -4.13 6.66
C TRP A 77 -15.30 -3.83 6.13
N SER A 78 -14.57 -4.86 5.73
CA SER A 78 -13.36 -4.71 4.93
C SER A 78 -13.42 -5.62 3.71
N LYS A 79 -13.17 -5.05 2.53
CA LYS A 79 -13.02 -5.82 1.27
C LYS A 79 -11.86 -6.81 1.35
N ILE A 80 -10.87 -6.55 2.19
CA ILE A 80 -9.72 -7.45 2.38
C ILE A 80 -10.13 -8.73 3.12
N GLU A 81 -11.05 -8.64 4.08
CA GLU A 81 -11.55 -9.79 4.84
C GLU A 81 -12.61 -10.57 4.06
N THR A 82 -13.48 -9.86 3.33
CA THR A 82 -14.66 -10.44 2.69
C THR A 82 -14.45 -10.83 1.23
N GLY A 83 -13.39 -10.33 0.59
CA GLY A 83 -13.05 -10.60 -0.81
C GLY A 83 -14.00 -9.99 -1.84
N ARG A 84 -15.06 -9.29 -1.42
CA ARG A 84 -16.05 -8.63 -2.28
C ARG A 84 -16.50 -7.29 -1.71
N ILE A 85 -17.04 -6.44 -2.59
CA ILE A 85 -17.70 -5.19 -2.20
C ILE A 85 -19.14 -5.55 -1.78
N PRO A 86 -19.67 -5.00 -0.67
CA PRO A 86 -21.02 -5.31 -0.22
C PRO A 86 -22.03 -4.77 -1.24
N SER A 87 -23.11 -5.51 -1.47
CA SER A 87 -24.21 -5.03 -2.30
C SER A 87 -24.96 -3.87 -1.58
N PRO A 88 -25.63 -2.95 -2.31
CA PRO A 88 -26.38 -1.87 -1.67
C PRO A 88 -27.33 -2.30 -0.53
N PRO A 89 -28.14 -3.38 -0.66
CA PRO A 89 -28.98 -3.84 0.44
C PRO A 89 -28.19 -4.37 1.65
N GLU A 90 -27.09 -5.10 1.44
CA GLU A 90 -26.21 -5.56 2.54
C GLU A 90 -25.59 -4.37 3.27
N LEU A 91 -25.22 -3.30 2.55
CA LEU A 91 -24.68 -2.08 3.13
C LEU A 91 -25.69 -1.39 4.06
N PHE A 92 -26.95 -1.27 3.64
CA PHE A 92 -28.00 -0.70 4.50
C PHE A 92 -28.25 -1.56 5.73
N GLN A 93 -28.26 -2.89 5.60
CA GLN A 93 -28.42 -3.79 6.74
C GLN A 93 -27.29 -3.62 7.76
N ILE A 94 -26.03 -3.55 7.32
CA ILE A 94 -24.89 -3.32 8.22
C ILE A 94 -25.02 -1.99 8.96
N ILE A 95 -25.50 -0.93 8.28
CA ILE A 95 -25.73 0.38 8.91
C ILE A 95 -26.91 0.33 9.89
N GLU A 96 -27.99 -0.35 9.54
CA GLU A 96 -29.18 -0.51 10.41
C GLU A 96 -28.83 -1.31 11.66
N ASP A 97 -28.16 -2.45 11.52
CA ASP A 97 -27.72 -3.28 12.66
C ASP A 97 -26.85 -2.45 13.61
N ASN A 98 -25.85 -1.72 13.09
CA ASN A 98 -24.95 -0.90 13.90
C ASN A 98 -25.62 0.36 14.49
N SER A 99 -26.63 0.94 13.82
CA SER A 99 -27.38 2.08 14.34
C SER A 99 -28.41 1.64 15.40
N PHE A 100 -29.03 0.47 15.27
CA PHE A 100 -29.94 -0.11 16.25
C PHE A 100 -29.23 -0.56 17.54
N PHE A 101 -27.98 -1.04 17.44
CA PHE A 101 -27.13 -1.31 18.62
C PHE A 101 -26.89 -0.07 19.49
N ARG A 102 -26.99 1.14 18.93
CA ARG A 102 -26.88 2.40 19.70
C ARG A 102 -28.14 2.70 20.50
N ASP A 103 -29.31 2.45 19.93
CA ASP A 103 -30.59 2.77 20.56
C ASP A 103 -31.01 1.77 21.66
N THR A 104 -30.44 0.57 21.62
CA THR A 104 -30.65 -0.46 22.65
C THR A 104 -29.64 -0.41 23.80
N ASN A 105 -28.65 0.48 23.75
CA ASN A 105 -27.72 0.68 24.86
C ASN A 105 -28.39 1.56 25.95
N PRO A 106 -28.70 1.04 27.14
CA PRO A 106 -29.46 1.75 28.18
C PRO A 106 -28.74 2.96 28.79
N SER A 107 -27.51 3.27 28.38
CA SER A 107 -26.77 4.46 28.84
C SER A 107 -27.13 5.76 28.11
N SER A 108 -27.86 5.72 26.99
CA SER A 108 -28.29 6.93 26.24
C SER A 108 -29.61 7.54 26.76
N LEU A 109 -30.33 6.84 27.64
CA LEU A 109 -31.61 7.27 28.23
C LEU A 109 -31.46 8.01 29.59
N ARG A 110 -30.27 8.53 29.90
CA ARG A 110 -30.06 9.42 31.06
C ARG A 110 -29.81 10.84 30.58
N LEU A 111 -30.88 11.53 30.22
CA LEU A 111 -31.01 12.99 30.27
C LEU A 111 -32.17 13.32 31.21
#